data_AF-A0A346XR90-F1
#
_entry.id   AF-A0A346XR90-F1
#
_cell.length_a   1.000
_cell.length_b   1.000
_cell.length_c   1.000
_cell.angle_alpha   90.00
_cell.angle_beta   90.00
_cell.angle_gamma   90.00
#
_symmetry.space_group_name_H-M   'P 1'
#
loop_
_entity.id
_entity.type
_entity.pdbx_description
1 polymer ?
#
loop_
_entity_poly.entity_id
_entity_poly.type
_entity_poly.pdbx_seq_one_letter_code
_entity_poly.pdbx_strand_id
1 'polypeptide(L)'
;MPRFAFAVPFLPHKQDEWRATAGEIPVRRATEHRQHLLERGIFKERWWMQTGAGTPPLSLVLWDCDDLDRVGLSRIGTGNRHDDWMAEQVVGQIHGLDPVGAALPQVHLLSGTTTMATATAGSQTMFALPIPTEGIDAVRSLVERIEHGDLSRAHGQFLADASIREEWIWLQEPTSNCPALLLIHWIGDDLDDAWQRLTYVRDDPYARVLHEALFTRLIGIGPEQVAHWRIEQLLVMHVRRSDSFAPSHRRVGQKFVGAARTGGWPAVQRLMGDNVVLLAEDGTRYLGPPAVVDALRRAMDAASDGQRERPDVADLLVGTAHVLALLEWPDGTTMPLLIGFDEGRVVALHVQPLMSRRDRPVAD
;
A
#
# COMPACT_ATOMS: atom_id res chain seq x y z
N MET A 1 -8.26 0.99 0.08
CA MET A 1 -7.20 -0.03 -0.10
C MET A 1 -7.16 -0.84 1.18
N PRO A 2 -7.38 -2.16 1.11
CA PRO A 2 -7.28 -3.01 2.30
C PRO A 2 -5.90 -2.90 2.92
N ARG A 3 -5.88 -2.88 4.25
CA ARG A 3 -4.68 -2.83 5.04
C ARG A 3 -4.62 -4.03 5.95
N PHE A 4 -3.45 -4.64 6.00
CA PHE A 4 -3.19 -5.82 6.79
C PHE A 4 -2.07 -5.54 7.76
N ALA A 5 -2.31 -5.82 9.03
CA ALA A 5 -1.33 -5.62 10.08
C ALA A 5 -1.16 -6.94 10.82
N PHE A 6 0.07 -7.33 11.14
CA PHE A 6 0.34 -8.52 11.93
C PHE A 6 1.62 -8.35 12.75
N ALA A 7 1.75 -9.19 13.77
CA ALA A 7 2.91 -9.22 14.65
C ALA A 7 3.46 -10.64 14.72
N VAL A 8 4.79 -10.76 14.66
CA VAL A 8 5.50 -12.04 14.72
C VAL A 8 6.61 -11.95 15.77
N PRO A 9 6.75 -12.93 16.67
CA PRO A 9 7.83 -12.93 17.63
C PRO A 9 9.19 -13.13 16.94
N PHE A 10 10.24 -12.51 17.50
CA PHE A 10 11.61 -12.85 17.14
C PHE A 10 12.05 -14.13 17.84
N LEU A 11 12.95 -14.88 17.19
CA LEU A 11 13.78 -15.83 17.91
C LEU A 11 14.66 -15.10 18.95
N PRO A 12 15.06 -15.78 20.04
CA PRO A 12 15.94 -15.19 21.04
C PRO A 12 17.18 -14.54 20.42
N HIS A 13 17.45 -13.29 20.81
CA HIS A 13 18.63 -12.49 20.41
C HIS A 13 18.71 -12.10 18.91
N LYS A 14 17.63 -12.24 18.14
CA LYS A 14 17.61 -11.87 16.71
C LYS A 14 17.27 -10.40 16.42
N GLN A 15 17.03 -9.56 17.43
CA GLN A 15 16.64 -8.15 17.20
C GLN A 15 17.72 -7.33 16.50
N ASP A 16 18.99 -7.47 16.90
CA ASP A 16 20.08 -6.69 16.32
C ASP A 16 20.33 -7.10 14.86
N GLU A 17 20.28 -8.40 14.59
CA GLU A 17 20.35 -8.96 13.23
C GLU A 17 19.18 -8.48 12.38
N TRP A 18 17.99 -8.38 12.97
CA TRP A 18 16.84 -7.82 12.28
C TRP A 18 17.00 -6.35 11.92
N ARG A 19 17.49 -5.51 12.85
CA ARG A 19 17.77 -4.10 12.55
C ARG A 19 18.76 -3.95 11.39
N ALA A 20 19.82 -4.76 11.40
CA ALA A 20 20.78 -4.78 10.30
C ALA A 20 20.11 -5.19 8.98
N THR A 21 19.36 -6.30 8.99
CA THR A 21 18.66 -6.86 7.82
C THR A 21 17.63 -5.89 7.24
N ALA A 22 16.79 -5.29 8.07
CA ALA A 22 15.82 -4.27 7.66
C ALA A 22 16.51 -3.03 7.10
N GLY A 23 17.66 -2.63 7.66
CA GLY A 23 18.49 -1.55 7.15
C GLY A 23 19.16 -1.84 5.80
N GLU A 24 19.44 -3.10 5.46
CA GLU A 24 20.00 -3.47 4.15
C GLU A 24 18.99 -3.32 3.01
N ILE A 25 17.71 -3.52 3.30
CA ILE A 25 16.64 -3.50 2.30
C ILE A 25 16.62 -2.22 1.47
N PRO A 26 16.50 -1.01 2.05
CA PRO A 26 16.41 0.22 1.26
C PRO A 26 17.72 0.58 0.54
N VAL A 27 18.85 -0.02 0.92
CA VAL A 27 20.18 0.34 0.38
C VAL A 27 20.66 -0.63 -0.68
N ARG A 28 20.58 -1.94 -0.42
CA ARG A 28 21.15 -3.00 -1.27
C ARG A 28 20.12 -3.80 -2.04
N ARG A 29 18.90 -3.91 -1.51
CA ARG A 29 17.85 -4.80 -2.02
C ARG A 29 16.59 -4.05 -2.45
N ALA A 30 16.65 -2.73 -2.53
CA ALA A 30 15.46 -1.88 -2.70
C ALA A 30 14.67 -2.24 -3.96
N THR A 31 15.36 -2.51 -5.06
CA THR A 31 14.72 -2.87 -6.34
C THR A 31 14.06 -4.25 -6.26
N GLU A 32 14.79 -5.25 -5.76
CA GLU A 32 14.31 -6.63 -5.66
C GLU A 32 13.13 -6.74 -4.69
N HIS A 33 13.25 -6.09 -3.53
CA HIS A 33 12.21 -6.08 -2.52
C HIS A 33 10.97 -5.31 -2.96
N ARG A 34 11.16 -4.21 -3.70
CA ARG A 34 10.06 -3.48 -4.33
C ARG A 34 9.30 -4.34 -5.32
N GLN A 35 10.01 -5.08 -6.16
CA GLN A 35 9.39 -6.01 -7.11
C GLN A 35 8.64 -7.12 -6.36
N HIS A 36 9.24 -7.69 -5.30
CA HIS A 36 8.61 -8.65 -4.41
C HIS A 36 7.26 -8.15 -3.84
N LEU A 37 7.19 -6.89 -3.38
CA LEU A 37 5.95 -6.30 -2.88
C LEU A 37 4.91 -6.12 -4.00
N LEU A 38 5.32 -5.62 -5.16
CA LEU A 38 4.43 -5.41 -6.31
C LEU A 38 3.81 -6.70 -6.83
N GLU A 39 4.60 -7.77 -6.96
CA GLU A 39 4.14 -9.09 -7.39
C GLU A 39 3.07 -9.68 -6.45
N ARG A 40 3.06 -9.22 -5.20
CA ARG A 40 2.10 -9.62 -4.16
C ARG A 40 0.97 -8.60 -3.96
N GLY A 41 0.93 -7.52 -4.75
CA GLY A 41 -0.09 -6.47 -4.61
C GLY A 41 0.06 -5.64 -3.34
N ILE A 42 1.26 -5.58 -2.74
CA ILE A 42 1.58 -4.73 -1.59
C ILE A 42 2.15 -3.41 -2.12
N PHE A 43 1.53 -2.29 -1.72
CA PHE A 43 1.90 -0.93 -2.12
C PHE A 43 2.73 -0.20 -1.10
N LYS A 44 2.55 -0.56 0.17
CA LYS A 44 3.32 0.05 1.23
C LYS A 44 3.56 -0.99 2.28
N GLU A 45 4.81 -1.13 2.67
CA GLU A 45 5.23 -1.97 3.78
C GLU A 45 5.91 -1.10 4.82
N ARG A 46 5.54 -1.32 6.07
CA ARG A 46 6.13 -0.66 7.22
C ARG A 46 6.43 -1.70 8.28
N TRP A 47 7.64 -1.67 8.80
CA TRP A 47 8.08 -2.53 9.89
C TRP A 47 8.46 -1.71 11.11
N TRP A 48 7.99 -2.18 12.26
CA TRP A 48 8.45 -1.73 13.56
C TRP A 48 8.96 -2.91 14.36
N MET A 49 9.76 -2.63 15.36
CA MET A 49 10.11 -3.58 16.40
C MET A 49 9.60 -3.07 17.73
N GLN A 50 8.92 -3.94 18.47
CA GLN A 50 8.45 -3.67 19.81
C GLN A 50 9.16 -4.57 20.83
N THR A 51 9.60 -3.99 21.94
CA THR A 51 10.14 -4.72 23.10
C THR A 51 9.56 -4.17 24.40
N GLY A 52 9.52 -4.99 25.46
CA GLY A 52 9.11 -4.57 26.80
C GLY A 52 7.62 -4.70 27.12
N ALA A 53 6.78 -5.10 26.15
CA ALA A 53 5.32 -5.11 26.26
C ALA A 53 4.71 -6.38 26.87
N GLY A 54 5.37 -6.99 27.87
CA GLY A 54 4.91 -8.25 28.47
C GLY A 54 4.86 -9.44 27.50
N THR A 55 5.43 -9.27 26.31
CA THR A 55 5.49 -10.22 25.21
C THR A 55 6.96 -10.43 24.83
N PRO A 56 7.31 -11.56 24.18
CA PRO A 56 8.60 -11.65 23.51
C PRO A 56 8.75 -10.47 22.54
N PRO A 57 9.98 -10.01 22.25
CA PRO A 57 10.23 -9.02 21.21
C PRO A 57 9.44 -9.35 19.92
N LEU A 58 8.75 -8.36 19.36
CA LEU A 58 7.86 -8.54 18.20
C LEU A 58 8.32 -7.69 17.01
N SER A 59 8.29 -8.29 15.82
CA SER A 59 8.26 -7.55 14.56
C SER A 59 6.81 -7.23 14.24
N LEU A 60 6.51 -5.95 13.99
CA LEU A 60 5.19 -5.47 13.63
C LEU A 60 5.22 -5.07 12.17
N VAL A 61 4.34 -5.66 11.37
CA VAL A 61 4.28 -5.44 9.93
C VAL A 61 2.93 -4.85 9.57
N LEU A 62 2.95 -3.78 8.77
CA LEU A 62 1.76 -3.17 8.20
C LEU A 62 1.91 -3.07 6.68
N TRP A 63 0.94 -3.65 5.98
CA TRP A 63 0.81 -3.63 4.53
C TRP A 63 -0.42 -2.83 4.10
N ASP A 64 -0.23 -1.94 3.15
CA ASP A 64 -1.32 -1.43 2.31
C ASP A 64 -1.32 -2.28 1.03
N CYS A 65 -2.38 -3.05 0.76
CA CYS A 65 -2.44 -4.01 -0.35
C CYS A 65 -3.77 -3.98 -1.09
N ASP A 66 -3.89 -4.73 -2.19
CA ASP A 66 -5.14 -4.86 -2.98
C ASP A 66 -6.10 -5.90 -2.44
N ASP A 67 -5.57 -7.09 -2.15
CA ASP A 67 -6.33 -8.30 -1.85
C ASP A 67 -5.47 -9.18 -0.94
N LEU A 68 -5.95 -9.35 0.29
CA LEU A 68 -5.29 -10.12 1.33
C LEU A 68 -5.12 -11.60 0.97
N ASP A 69 -6.08 -12.17 0.23
CA ASP A 69 -6.05 -13.57 -0.18
C ASP A 69 -4.96 -13.81 -1.25
N ARG A 70 -4.58 -12.76 -1.99
CA ARG A 70 -3.50 -12.81 -2.99
C ARG A 70 -2.11 -12.59 -2.41
N VAL A 71 -1.99 -11.95 -1.25
CA VAL A 71 -0.71 -11.61 -0.60
C VAL A 71 -0.05 -12.84 0.06
N GLY A 72 -0.78 -13.95 0.20
CA GLY A 72 -0.40 -15.16 0.95
C GLY A 72 1.08 -15.53 0.91
N LEU A 73 1.67 -15.72 2.11
CA LEU A 73 3.03 -16.22 2.33
C LEU A 73 3.28 -17.59 1.68
N SER A 74 2.24 -18.30 1.22
CA SER A 74 2.33 -19.55 0.46
C SER A 74 3.13 -19.46 -0.85
N ARG A 75 3.58 -18.25 -1.23
CA ARG A 75 4.47 -17.98 -2.36
C ARG A 75 5.87 -17.49 -1.97
N ILE A 76 6.20 -17.37 -0.69
CA ILE A 76 7.58 -17.04 -0.27
C ILE A 76 8.48 -18.26 -0.58
N GLY A 77 9.63 -18.02 -1.23
CA GLY A 77 10.55 -19.07 -1.68
C GLY A 77 10.13 -19.83 -2.95
N THR A 78 9.27 -19.24 -3.80
CA THR A 78 8.72 -19.92 -5.00
C THR A 78 9.22 -19.42 -6.35
N GLY A 79 10.28 -18.60 -6.44
CA GLY A 79 10.82 -18.32 -7.78
C GLY A 79 11.83 -17.21 -8.03
N ASN A 80 12.27 -16.41 -7.04
CA ASN A 80 13.35 -15.46 -7.28
C ASN A 80 14.31 -15.36 -6.07
N ARG A 81 15.55 -14.90 -6.33
CA ARG A 81 16.65 -14.86 -5.34
C ARG A 81 16.31 -14.02 -4.09
N HIS A 82 15.47 -12.99 -4.22
CA HIS A 82 15.08 -12.15 -3.10
C HIS A 82 13.98 -12.79 -2.27
N ASP A 83 13.05 -13.49 -2.90
CA ASP A 83 12.01 -14.28 -2.22
C ASP A 83 12.64 -15.40 -1.39
N ASP A 84 13.63 -16.10 -1.94
CA ASP A 84 14.40 -17.13 -1.23
C ASP A 84 15.17 -16.52 -0.06
N TRP A 85 15.77 -15.34 -0.26
CA TRP A 85 16.45 -14.61 0.81
C TRP A 85 15.49 -14.17 1.92
N MET A 86 14.30 -13.67 1.59
CA MET A 86 13.25 -13.33 2.58
C MET A 86 12.78 -14.57 3.33
N ALA A 87 12.58 -15.69 2.62
CA ALA A 87 12.22 -16.98 3.20
C ALA A 87 13.26 -17.46 4.22
N GLU A 88 14.52 -17.46 3.83
CA GLU A 88 15.60 -17.98 4.65
C GLU A 88 15.96 -17.04 5.80
N GLN A 89 16.23 -15.76 5.50
CA GLN A 89 16.77 -14.83 6.48
C GLN A 89 15.68 -14.29 7.40
N VAL A 90 14.59 -13.79 6.83
CA VAL A 90 13.54 -13.11 7.61
C VAL A 90 12.60 -14.14 8.23
N VAL A 91 11.96 -14.98 7.42
CA VAL A 91 10.96 -15.94 7.91
C VAL A 91 11.61 -17.06 8.74
N GLY A 92 12.68 -17.66 8.22
CA GLY A 92 13.39 -18.75 8.89
C GLY A 92 14.31 -18.30 10.03
N GLN A 93 15.36 -17.52 9.73
CA GLN A 93 16.43 -17.25 10.69
C GLN A 93 16.08 -16.21 11.76
N ILE A 94 15.23 -15.22 11.44
CA ILE A 94 14.83 -14.18 12.39
C ILE A 94 13.59 -14.59 13.20
N HIS A 95 12.60 -15.20 12.54
CA HIS A 95 11.31 -15.54 13.16
C HIS A 95 11.14 -17.03 13.51
N GLY A 96 11.98 -17.93 12.99
CA GLY A 96 11.90 -19.36 13.27
C GLY A 96 10.67 -20.04 12.68
N LEU A 97 10.05 -19.44 11.66
CA LEU A 97 8.90 -20.01 10.97
C LEU A 97 9.38 -20.93 9.85
N ASP A 98 8.66 -22.02 9.62
CA ASP A 98 8.89 -22.85 8.43
C ASP A 98 8.47 -22.06 7.18
N PRO A 99 9.41 -21.71 6.28
CA PRO A 99 9.06 -20.95 5.09
C PRO A 99 8.10 -21.73 4.17
N VAL A 100 8.14 -23.07 4.22
CA VAL A 100 7.27 -23.96 3.46
C VAL A 100 6.00 -24.21 4.26
N GLY A 101 5.05 -23.26 4.18
CA GLY A 101 3.74 -23.40 4.81
C GLY A 101 3.48 -22.44 5.97
N ALA A 102 4.36 -21.46 6.21
CA ALA A 102 4.03 -20.33 7.06
C ALA A 102 2.70 -19.69 6.59
N ALA A 103 1.70 -19.73 7.46
CA ALA A 103 0.48 -18.95 7.29
C ALA A 103 0.67 -17.59 7.97
N LEU A 104 0.06 -16.54 7.42
CA LEU A 104 -0.04 -15.28 8.15
C LEU A 104 -0.84 -15.51 9.42
N PRO A 105 -0.50 -14.83 10.53
CA PRO A 105 -1.39 -14.78 11.67
C PRO A 105 -2.79 -14.36 11.21
N GLN A 106 -3.82 -15.00 11.77
CA GLN A 106 -5.19 -14.57 11.50
C GLN A 106 -5.42 -13.25 12.19
N VAL A 107 -5.86 -12.26 11.43
CA VAL A 107 -6.10 -10.91 11.92
C VAL A 107 -7.45 -10.43 11.45
N HIS A 108 -8.25 -9.97 12.42
CA HIS A 108 -9.54 -9.38 12.20
C HIS A 108 -9.44 -7.87 12.32
N LEU A 109 -9.89 -7.17 11.28
CA LEU A 109 -10.10 -5.74 11.39
C LEU A 109 -11.22 -5.50 12.39
N LEU A 110 -10.92 -4.78 13.48
CA LEU A 110 -11.92 -4.39 14.46
C LEU A 110 -12.38 -2.95 14.27
N SER A 111 -11.52 -2.06 13.72
CA SER A 111 -11.90 -0.68 13.45
C SER A 111 -11.13 0.01 12.33
N GLY A 112 -11.82 0.82 11.50
CA GLY A 112 -11.22 1.57 10.40
C GLY A 112 -11.77 2.97 10.18
N THR A 113 -10.97 4.02 10.43
CA THR A 113 -11.34 5.40 10.11
C THR A 113 -10.86 5.77 8.70
N THR A 114 -11.70 5.56 7.69
CA THR A 114 -11.36 5.94 6.30
C THR A 114 -11.72 7.40 6.02
N THR A 115 -10.88 8.34 6.43
CA THR A 115 -10.84 9.66 5.79
C THR A 115 -9.43 10.23 5.70
N MET A 116 -9.07 10.60 4.46
CA MET A 116 -7.93 11.40 3.99
C MET A 116 -6.62 10.70 3.58
N ALA A 117 -6.15 11.20 2.43
CA ALA A 117 -4.97 10.82 1.70
C ALA A 117 -3.66 11.07 2.47
N THR A 118 -2.75 10.12 2.29
CA THR A 118 -1.39 10.00 2.82
C THR A 118 -0.45 11.18 2.53
N ALA A 119 0.29 11.58 3.57
CA ALA A 119 1.70 11.98 3.48
C ALA A 119 2.45 11.43 4.73
N THR A 120 3.62 10.80 4.53
CA THR A 120 4.56 10.31 5.57
C THR A 120 5.74 11.29 5.67
N ALA A 121 6.48 11.49 6.78
CA ALA A 121 7.01 10.52 7.73
C ALA A 121 7.37 11.18 9.10
N GLY A 122 7.47 10.38 10.17
CA GLY A 122 7.94 10.78 11.51
C GLY A 122 6.91 10.62 12.63
N SER A 123 5.62 10.60 12.29
CA SER A 123 4.49 10.60 13.25
C SER A 123 3.71 9.29 13.30
N GLN A 124 4.21 8.20 12.71
CA GLN A 124 3.45 6.94 12.60
C GLN A 124 3.98 5.88 13.54
N THR A 125 3.10 5.35 14.38
CA THR A 125 3.45 4.32 15.34
C THR A 125 2.47 3.17 15.22
N MET A 126 3.01 1.96 15.07
CA MET A 126 2.27 0.72 15.26
C MET A 126 2.75 0.07 16.55
N PHE A 127 1.82 -0.42 17.34
CA PHE A 127 2.13 -1.16 18.56
C PHE A 127 1.15 -2.32 18.75
N ALA A 128 1.58 -3.30 19.53
CA ALA A 128 0.86 -4.53 19.80
C ALA A 128 0.66 -4.71 21.30
N LEU A 129 -0.59 -4.91 21.72
CA LEU A 129 -0.94 -5.11 23.13
C LEU A 129 -1.36 -6.56 23.35
N PRO A 130 -0.73 -7.33 24.26
CA PRO A 130 -1.22 -8.64 24.63
C PRO A 130 -2.62 -8.56 25.24
N ILE A 131 -3.53 -9.40 24.76
CA ILE A 131 -4.87 -9.55 25.32
C ILE A 131 -4.91 -10.91 26.06
N PRO A 132 -5.31 -10.94 27.34
CA PRO A 132 -5.62 -12.19 28.03
C PRO A 132 -6.72 -12.94 27.29
N THR A 133 -6.64 -14.27 27.18
CA THR A 133 -7.59 -15.07 26.40
C THR A 133 -9.05 -14.83 26.82
N GLU A 134 -9.31 -14.70 28.12
CA GLU A 134 -10.61 -14.40 28.71
C GLU A 134 -11.13 -12.97 28.40
N GLY A 135 -10.25 -12.06 27.96
CA GLY A 135 -10.57 -10.67 27.65
C GLY A 135 -10.91 -10.40 26.18
N ILE A 136 -10.73 -11.38 25.28
CA ILE A 136 -10.87 -11.17 23.82
C ILE A 136 -12.27 -10.66 23.44
N ASP A 137 -13.33 -11.31 23.91
CA ASP A 137 -14.70 -10.91 23.57
C ASP A 137 -15.06 -9.53 24.13
N ALA A 138 -14.53 -9.22 25.31
CA ALA A 138 -14.73 -7.91 25.92
C ALA A 138 -13.98 -6.80 25.15
N VAL A 139 -12.80 -7.10 24.60
CA VAL A 139 -12.08 -6.19 23.70
C VAL A 139 -12.84 -5.99 22.39
N ARG A 140 -13.37 -7.05 21.76
CA ARG A 140 -14.22 -6.92 20.55
C ARG A 140 -15.43 -6.02 20.84
N SER A 141 -16.16 -6.29 21.92
CA SER A 141 -17.33 -5.51 22.30
C SER A 141 -16.98 -4.04 22.62
N LEU A 142 -15.82 -3.78 23.24
CA LEU A 142 -15.36 -2.42 23.47
C LEU A 142 -15.09 -1.69 22.15
N VAL A 143 -14.40 -2.32 21.20
CA VAL A 143 -14.11 -1.69 19.90
C VAL A 143 -15.41 -1.41 19.13
N GLU A 144 -16.38 -2.32 19.12
CA GLU A 144 -17.70 -2.06 18.52
C GLU A 144 -18.40 -0.84 19.14
N ARG A 145 -18.30 -0.68 20.47
CA ARG A 145 -18.87 0.49 21.17
C ARG A 145 -18.14 1.78 20.86
N ILE A 146 -16.84 1.72 20.57
CA ILE A 146 -16.02 2.84 20.11
C ILE A 146 -16.38 3.21 18.67
N GLU A 147 -16.58 2.24 17.77
CA GLU A 147 -16.84 2.53 16.37
C GLU A 147 -18.28 3.01 16.10
N HIS A 148 -19.24 2.33 16.72
CA HIS A 148 -20.65 2.41 16.33
C HIS A 148 -21.58 2.67 17.52
N GLY A 149 -21.03 2.73 18.73
CA GLY A 149 -21.79 2.78 19.96
C GLY A 149 -21.64 4.07 20.75
N ASP A 150 -21.88 3.92 22.04
CA ASP A 150 -21.94 4.99 23.03
C ASP A 150 -20.58 5.63 23.35
N LEU A 151 -19.48 4.97 22.98
CA LEU A 151 -18.12 5.43 23.28
C LEU A 151 -17.45 6.19 22.13
N SER A 152 -18.05 6.22 20.95
CA SER A 152 -17.45 6.84 19.75
C SER A 152 -17.03 8.30 19.95
N ARG A 153 -17.91 9.12 20.51
CA ARG A 153 -17.61 10.53 20.79
C ARG A 153 -16.51 10.70 21.83
N ALA A 154 -16.54 9.87 22.88
CA ALA A 154 -15.56 9.91 23.95
C ALA A 154 -14.17 9.46 23.45
N HIS A 155 -14.11 8.46 22.58
CA HIS A 155 -12.87 8.00 21.93
C HIS A 155 -12.29 9.06 21.00
N GLY A 156 -13.14 9.73 20.20
CA GLY A 156 -12.69 10.84 19.35
C GLY A 156 -12.08 11.99 20.14
N GLN A 157 -12.66 12.34 21.29
CA GLN A 157 -12.11 13.35 22.21
C GLN A 157 -10.78 12.89 22.81
N PHE A 158 -10.72 11.63 23.30
CA PHE A 158 -9.50 11.03 23.84
C PHE A 158 -8.32 11.10 22.85
N LEU A 159 -8.56 10.76 21.58
CA LEU A 159 -7.55 10.86 20.52
C LEU A 159 -7.14 12.32 20.25
N ALA A 160 -8.10 13.24 20.22
CA ALA A 160 -7.83 14.66 20.02
C ALA A 160 -6.97 15.27 21.15
N ASP A 161 -7.28 14.94 22.41
CA ASP A 161 -6.54 15.41 23.59
C ASP A 161 -5.10 14.88 23.59
N ALA A 162 -4.92 13.65 23.10
CA ALA A 162 -3.59 13.05 22.91
C ALA A 162 -2.83 13.62 21.70
N SER A 163 -3.48 14.43 20.86
CA SER A 163 -2.97 14.88 19.55
C SER A 163 -2.60 13.70 18.64
N ILE A 164 -3.41 12.64 18.69
CA ILE A 164 -3.25 11.43 17.89
C ILE A 164 -4.46 11.27 16.99
N ARG A 165 -4.21 10.73 15.80
CA ARG A 165 -5.24 10.16 14.95
C ARG A 165 -5.05 8.66 14.89
N GLU A 166 -6.04 7.91 15.35
CA GLU A 166 -6.10 6.48 15.12
C GLU A 166 -6.61 6.21 13.72
N GLU A 167 -5.84 5.44 12.95
CA GLU A 167 -6.33 5.01 11.64
C GLU A 167 -7.02 3.65 11.71
N TRP A 168 -6.49 2.72 12.51
CA TRP A 168 -6.94 1.34 12.51
C TRP A 168 -6.65 0.59 13.80
N ILE A 169 -7.54 -0.34 14.14
CA ILE A 169 -7.38 -1.34 15.20
C ILE A 169 -7.62 -2.72 14.59
N TRP A 170 -6.70 -3.65 14.84
CA TRP A 170 -6.84 -5.06 14.48
C TRP A 170 -6.68 -5.97 15.68
N LEU A 171 -7.36 -7.11 15.63
CA LEU A 171 -7.17 -8.21 16.55
C LEU A 171 -6.47 -9.35 15.85
N GLN A 172 -5.26 -9.67 16.29
CA GLN A 172 -4.58 -10.89 15.90
C GLN A 172 -4.98 -12.02 16.83
N GLU A 173 -5.45 -13.13 16.25
CA GLU A 173 -5.76 -14.35 16.97
C GLU A 173 -4.49 -14.98 17.56
N PRO A 174 -4.61 -15.70 18.70
CA PRO A 174 -3.46 -16.36 19.29
C PRO A 174 -2.89 -17.44 18.35
N THR A 175 -1.57 -17.56 18.37
CA THR A 175 -0.83 -18.61 17.66
C THR A 175 -0.04 -19.45 18.67
N SER A 176 0.64 -20.50 18.22
CA SER A 176 1.42 -21.37 19.12
C SER A 176 2.56 -20.64 19.85
N ASN A 177 3.04 -19.51 19.33
CA ASN A 177 4.19 -18.76 19.85
C ASN A 177 3.87 -17.30 20.18
N CYS A 178 2.62 -16.86 20.04
CA CYS A 178 2.20 -15.49 20.30
C CYS A 178 0.78 -15.47 20.89
N PRO A 179 0.51 -14.72 21.99
CA PRO A 179 -0.85 -14.56 22.50
C PRO A 179 -1.73 -13.79 21.52
N ALA A 180 -3.01 -13.64 21.84
CA ALA A 180 -3.87 -12.69 21.13
C ALA A 180 -3.31 -11.27 21.29
N LEU A 181 -3.31 -10.48 20.21
CA LEU A 181 -2.76 -9.13 20.22
C LEU A 181 -3.78 -8.12 19.67
N LEU A 182 -3.93 -6.99 20.37
CA LEU A 182 -4.55 -5.80 19.82
C LEU A 182 -3.47 -4.99 19.10
N LEU A 183 -3.55 -4.89 17.78
CA LEU A 183 -2.64 -4.09 16.96
C LEU A 183 -3.28 -2.74 16.70
N ILE A 184 -2.59 -1.66 17.05
CA ILE A 184 -3.12 -0.31 16.91
C ILE A 184 -2.14 0.52 16.07
N HIS A 185 -2.67 1.22 15.07
CA HIS A 185 -1.88 2.13 14.22
C HIS A 185 -2.34 3.58 14.39
N TRP A 186 -1.42 4.38 14.93
CA TRP A 186 -1.62 5.79 15.25
C TRP A 186 -0.76 6.69 14.37
N ILE A 187 -1.29 7.90 14.12
CA ILE A 187 -0.61 8.99 13.43
C ILE A 187 -0.69 10.23 14.32
N GLY A 188 0.42 10.72 14.82
CA GLY A 188 0.49 11.86 15.72
C GLY A 188 1.90 12.06 16.25
N ASP A 189 2.04 12.82 17.33
CA ASP A 189 3.33 13.00 17.98
C ASP A 189 3.93 11.66 18.47
N ASP A 190 5.18 11.69 18.96
CA ASP A 190 5.85 10.51 19.53
C ASP A 190 4.94 9.82 20.56
N LEU A 191 4.96 8.49 20.55
CA LEU A 191 4.16 7.64 21.42
C LEU A 191 4.36 8.03 22.89
N ASP A 192 5.58 8.41 23.28
CA ASP A 192 5.89 8.87 24.63
C ASP A 192 5.13 10.17 25.01
N ASP A 193 5.10 11.17 24.13
CA ASP A 193 4.40 12.45 24.36
C ASP A 193 2.88 12.28 24.31
N ALA A 194 2.41 11.44 23.40
CA ALA A 194 1.03 10.96 23.35
C ALA A 194 0.63 10.32 24.69
N TRP A 195 1.42 9.36 25.20
CA TRP A 195 1.15 8.68 26.46
C TRP A 195 1.20 9.60 27.66
N GLN A 196 2.15 10.55 27.70
CA GLN A 196 2.20 11.55 28.75
C GLN A 196 0.90 12.35 28.77
N ARG A 197 0.42 12.86 27.62
CA ARG A 197 -0.88 13.56 27.59
C ARG A 197 -2.02 12.67 28.08
N LEU A 198 -2.06 11.41 27.64
CA LEU A 198 -3.08 10.44 28.05
C LEU A 198 -3.06 10.12 29.54
N THR A 199 -1.90 10.11 30.19
CA THR A 199 -1.77 9.86 31.63
C THR A 199 -2.00 11.08 32.50
N TYR A 200 -1.73 12.28 31.98
CA TYR A 200 -1.84 13.55 32.72
C TYR A 200 -3.21 14.21 32.62
N VAL A 201 -4.09 13.82 31.67
CA VAL A 201 -5.50 14.25 31.65
C VAL A 201 -6.30 13.47 32.71
N ARG A 202 -6.00 13.71 33.99
CA ARG A 202 -6.72 13.09 35.12
C ARG A 202 -8.12 13.67 35.36
N ASP A 203 -8.41 14.83 34.80
CA ASP A 203 -9.63 15.60 35.08
C ASP A 203 -10.75 15.40 34.05
N ASP A 204 -10.51 14.69 32.95
CA ASP A 204 -11.58 14.27 32.04
C ASP A 204 -12.16 12.91 32.48
N PRO A 205 -13.43 12.86 32.96
CA PRO A 205 -14.05 11.64 33.42
C PRO A 205 -14.25 10.59 32.30
N TYR A 206 -14.33 10.99 31.04
CA TYR A 206 -14.47 10.09 29.89
C TYR A 206 -13.13 9.50 29.46
N ALA A 207 -12.07 10.31 29.41
CA ALA A 207 -10.72 9.83 29.14
C ALA A 207 -10.29 8.79 30.19
N ARG A 208 -10.66 9.02 31.46
CA ARG A 208 -10.42 8.06 32.55
C ARG A 208 -11.16 6.74 32.35
N VAL A 209 -12.42 6.76 31.91
CA VAL A 209 -13.21 5.53 31.67
C VAL A 209 -12.63 4.74 30.50
N LEU A 210 -12.28 5.40 29.39
CA LEU A 210 -11.64 4.76 28.24
C LEU A 210 -10.25 4.22 28.60
N HIS A 211 -9.43 4.99 29.31
CA HIS A 211 -8.12 4.54 29.76
C HIS A 211 -8.22 3.35 30.73
N GLU A 212 -9.10 3.42 31.73
CA GLU A 212 -9.28 2.34 32.72
C GLU A 212 -9.91 1.10 32.08
N ALA A 213 -10.86 1.25 31.15
CA ALA A 213 -11.47 0.14 30.45
C ALA A 213 -10.46 -0.53 29.50
N LEU A 214 -9.85 0.25 28.60
CA LEU A 214 -9.04 -0.25 27.51
C LEU A 214 -7.70 -0.77 28.04
N PHE A 215 -6.95 0.04 28.79
CA PHE A 215 -5.60 -0.33 29.21
C PHE A 215 -5.59 -1.09 30.53
N THR A 216 -6.28 -0.63 31.58
CA THR A 216 -6.13 -1.23 32.91
C THR A 216 -6.96 -2.50 33.13
N ARG A 217 -8.25 -2.52 32.74
CA ARG A 217 -9.17 -3.63 33.05
C ARG A 217 -9.21 -4.72 32.00
N LEU A 218 -9.21 -4.37 30.72
CA LEU A 218 -9.40 -5.33 29.63
C LEU A 218 -8.08 -5.87 29.11
N ILE A 219 -7.09 -5.01 28.89
CA ILE A 219 -5.78 -5.39 28.37
C ILE A 219 -4.78 -5.64 29.52
N GLY A 220 -5.05 -5.11 30.73
CA GLY A 220 -4.22 -5.36 31.92
C GLY A 220 -2.87 -4.62 31.92
N ILE A 221 -2.75 -3.57 31.10
CA ILE A 221 -1.56 -2.76 30.93
C ILE A 221 -1.65 -1.48 31.75
N GLY A 222 -0.74 -1.35 32.73
CA GLY A 222 -0.59 -0.14 33.52
C GLY A 222 0.29 0.90 32.82
N PRO A 223 0.11 2.21 33.09
CA PRO A 223 0.98 3.25 32.52
C PRO A 223 2.47 3.07 32.81
N GLU A 224 2.79 2.57 34.02
CA GLU A 224 4.15 2.24 34.44
C GLU A 224 4.80 1.17 33.54
N GLN A 225 4.01 0.24 32.99
CA GLN A 225 4.52 -0.79 32.09
C GLN A 225 4.85 -0.20 30.72
N VAL A 226 3.99 0.68 30.22
CA VAL A 226 4.16 1.36 28.92
C VAL A 226 5.45 2.19 28.88
N ALA A 227 5.81 2.85 29.99
CA ALA A 227 7.03 3.65 30.09
C ALA A 227 8.33 2.86 29.82
N HIS A 228 8.28 1.53 29.90
CA HIS A 228 9.42 0.65 29.65
C HIS A 228 9.43 0.05 28.24
N TRP A 229 8.41 0.33 27.43
CA TRP A 229 8.33 -0.20 26.08
C TRP A 229 9.29 0.55 25.16
N ARG A 230 9.86 -0.19 24.20
CA ARG A 230 10.61 0.42 23.10
C ARG A 230 9.92 0.02 21.82
N ILE A 231 9.44 1.01 21.07
CA ILE A 231 8.90 0.82 19.73
C ILE A 231 9.77 1.62 18.77
N GLU A 232 10.35 0.92 17.80
CA GLU A 232 11.29 1.49 16.83
C GLU A 232 10.78 1.23 15.43
N GLN A 233 10.66 2.27 14.60
CA GLN A 233 10.39 2.11 13.17
C GLN A 233 11.67 1.66 12.46
N LEU A 234 11.63 0.49 11.82
CA LEU A 234 12.78 -0.11 11.16
C LEU A 234 12.79 0.10 9.65
N LEU A 235 11.61 0.07 9.03
CA LEU A 235 11.49 0.18 7.58
C LEU A 235 10.19 0.88 7.20
N VAL A 236 10.27 1.78 6.22
CA VAL A 236 9.11 2.30 5.50
C VAL A 236 9.42 2.22 4.01
N MET A 237 8.71 1.34 3.30
CA MET A 237 8.81 1.26 1.86
C MET A 237 7.45 1.54 1.22
N HIS A 238 7.43 2.53 0.34
CA HIS A 238 6.26 2.84 -0.48
C HIS A 238 6.59 2.49 -1.92
N VAL A 239 5.82 1.57 -2.49
CA VAL A 239 5.87 1.21 -3.89
C VAL A 239 4.57 1.66 -4.55
N ARG A 240 4.65 2.65 -5.43
CA ARG A 240 3.49 2.97 -6.26
C ARG A 240 3.41 1.93 -7.36
N ARG A 241 2.20 1.49 -7.75
CA ARG A 241 2.00 0.76 -9.03
C ARG A 241 2.70 1.47 -10.20
N SER A 242 2.86 2.79 -10.06
CA SER A 242 3.55 3.71 -10.95
C SER A 242 5.08 3.53 -11.07
N ASP A 243 5.68 2.62 -10.30
CA ASP A 243 7.13 2.38 -10.29
C ASP A 243 7.49 0.86 -10.31
N SER A 244 6.59 0.02 -10.83
CA SER A 244 6.83 -1.36 -11.32
C SER A 244 7.55 -1.43 -12.67
N PHE A 245 8.07 -0.30 -13.14
CA PHE A 245 8.47 -0.13 -14.52
C PHE A 245 9.98 -0.16 -14.64
N ALA A 246 10.48 -0.58 -15.82
CA ALA A 246 11.65 0.10 -16.34
C ALA A 246 11.28 1.61 -16.40
N PRO A 247 11.95 2.51 -15.65
CA PRO A 247 11.59 3.94 -15.61
C PRO A 247 11.52 4.63 -16.99
N SER A 248 12.04 3.95 -18.03
CA SER A 248 11.90 4.29 -19.43
C SER A 248 10.45 4.24 -19.94
N HIS A 249 9.64 3.19 -19.71
CA HIS A 249 8.34 3.02 -20.41
C HIS A 249 7.30 4.06 -20.02
N ARG A 250 7.09 4.34 -18.73
CA ARG A 250 6.17 5.40 -18.28
C ARG A 250 6.61 6.77 -18.80
N ARG A 251 7.91 7.06 -18.73
CA ARG A 251 8.47 8.33 -19.22
C ARG A 251 8.29 8.46 -20.74
N VAL A 252 8.50 7.37 -21.48
CA VAL A 252 8.30 7.32 -22.93
C VAL A 252 6.82 7.42 -23.28
N GLY A 253 5.93 6.72 -22.58
CA GLY A 253 4.47 6.81 -22.75
C GLY A 253 3.92 8.20 -22.44
N GLN A 254 4.33 8.83 -21.34
CA GLN A 254 3.96 10.21 -21.01
C GLN A 254 4.46 11.21 -22.06
N LYS A 255 5.71 11.06 -22.51
CA LYS A 255 6.27 11.88 -23.62
C LYS A 255 5.52 11.64 -24.92
N PHE A 256 5.18 10.39 -25.22
CA PHE A 256 4.46 9.99 -26.42
C PHE A 256 3.07 10.62 -26.46
N VAL A 257 2.27 10.41 -25.40
CA VAL A 257 0.92 10.95 -25.29
C VAL A 257 0.93 12.48 -25.19
N GLY A 258 1.87 13.06 -24.44
CA GLY A 258 2.07 14.51 -24.37
C GLY A 258 2.41 15.13 -25.73
N ALA A 259 3.24 14.47 -26.53
CA ALA A 259 3.54 14.90 -27.88
C ALA A 259 2.34 14.72 -28.82
N ALA A 260 1.64 13.60 -28.76
CA ALA A 260 0.47 13.32 -29.60
C ALA A 260 -0.63 14.37 -29.38
N ARG A 261 -1.01 14.66 -28.12
CA ARG A 261 -2.06 15.66 -27.81
C ARG A 261 -1.74 17.08 -28.27
N THR A 262 -0.44 17.41 -28.34
CA THR A 262 0.03 18.75 -28.70
C THR A 262 0.34 18.90 -30.19
N GLY A 263 0.17 17.83 -30.97
CA GLY A 263 0.54 17.81 -32.40
C GLY A 263 2.06 17.72 -32.64
N GLY A 264 2.83 17.30 -31.63
CA GLY A 264 4.28 17.09 -31.68
C GLY A 264 4.68 15.82 -32.45
N TRP A 265 4.18 15.62 -33.67
CA TRP A 265 4.35 14.40 -34.46
C TRP A 265 5.81 13.97 -34.69
N PRO A 266 6.79 14.88 -34.92
CA PRO A 266 8.19 14.48 -34.99
C PRO A 266 8.72 13.87 -33.69
N ALA A 267 8.22 14.30 -32.53
CA ALA A 267 8.60 13.73 -31.24
C ALA A 267 7.91 12.38 -31.01
N VAL A 268 6.65 12.23 -31.43
CA VAL A 268 5.93 10.95 -31.44
C VAL A 268 6.69 9.91 -32.25
N GLN A 269 7.09 10.25 -33.48
CA GLN A 269 7.83 9.35 -34.37
C GLN A 269 9.18 8.90 -33.79
N ARG A 270 9.92 9.80 -33.11
CA ARG A 270 11.23 9.47 -32.50
C ARG A 270 11.13 8.48 -31.34
N LEU A 271 9.95 8.31 -30.73
CA LEU A 271 9.73 7.40 -29.60
C LEU A 271 9.34 5.99 -30.06
N MET A 272 9.05 5.81 -31.35
CA MET A 272 8.71 4.52 -31.95
C MET A 272 9.96 3.69 -32.28
N GLY A 273 9.80 2.37 -32.29
CA GLY A 273 10.74 1.45 -32.91
C GLY A 273 10.47 1.33 -34.42
N ASP A 274 11.46 0.83 -35.17
CA ASP A 274 11.38 0.77 -36.63
C ASP A 274 10.24 -0.13 -37.14
N ASN A 275 9.88 -1.16 -36.37
CA ASN A 275 8.84 -2.15 -36.69
C ASN A 275 7.50 -1.85 -36.00
N VAL A 276 7.24 -0.61 -35.60
CA VAL A 276 5.99 -0.24 -34.91
C VAL A 276 4.76 -0.57 -35.76
N VAL A 277 3.72 -1.08 -35.10
CA VAL A 277 2.43 -1.39 -35.71
C VAL A 277 1.32 -0.61 -35.04
N LEU A 278 0.39 -0.04 -35.81
CA LEU A 278 -0.88 0.45 -35.30
C LEU A 278 -2.01 -0.42 -35.84
N LEU A 279 -2.86 -0.92 -34.93
CA LEU A 279 -4.12 -1.59 -35.24
C LEU A 279 -5.27 -0.60 -35.01
N ALA A 280 -5.90 -0.18 -36.10
CA ALA A 280 -7.08 0.68 -36.05
C ALA A 280 -8.34 -0.12 -35.63
N GLU A 281 -9.40 0.60 -35.31
CA GLU A 281 -10.68 0.02 -34.86
C GLU A 281 -11.28 -0.95 -35.90
N ASP A 282 -11.16 -0.62 -37.19
CA ASP A 282 -11.64 -1.43 -38.31
C ASP A 282 -10.76 -2.67 -38.60
N GLY A 283 -9.73 -2.92 -37.78
CA GLY A 283 -8.77 -4.00 -37.96
C GLY A 283 -7.66 -3.68 -38.97
N THR A 284 -7.64 -2.49 -39.57
CA THR A 284 -6.58 -2.06 -40.48
C THR A 284 -5.25 -1.95 -39.74
N ARG A 285 -4.18 -2.48 -40.36
CA ARG A 285 -2.82 -2.46 -39.81
C ARG A 285 -1.94 -1.46 -40.56
N TYR A 286 -1.32 -0.55 -39.81
CA TYR A 286 -0.34 0.40 -40.32
C TYR A 286 1.04 0.02 -39.79
N LEU A 287 2.03 -0.01 -40.67
CA LEU A 287 3.38 -0.51 -40.36
C LEU A 287 4.42 0.60 -40.54
N GLY A 288 5.30 0.73 -39.55
CA GLY A 288 6.42 1.65 -39.56
C GLY A 288 6.06 3.08 -39.12
N PRO A 289 7.04 3.86 -38.61
CA PRO A 289 6.76 5.12 -37.92
C PRO A 289 5.97 6.17 -38.74
N PRO A 290 6.25 6.43 -40.03
CA PRO A 290 5.50 7.43 -40.79
C PRO A 290 4.02 7.07 -40.96
N ALA A 291 3.73 5.83 -41.36
CA ALA A 291 2.36 5.37 -41.58
C ALA A 291 1.55 5.33 -40.28
N VAL A 292 2.19 4.91 -39.18
CA VAL A 292 1.59 4.89 -37.86
C VAL A 292 1.26 6.30 -37.35
N VAL A 293 2.15 7.27 -37.55
CA VAL A 293 1.90 8.68 -37.20
C VAL A 293 0.72 9.24 -37.99
N ASP A 294 0.67 9.01 -39.29
CA ASP A 294 -0.43 9.49 -40.14
C ASP A 294 -1.77 8.83 -39.78
N ALA A 295 -1.77 7.56 -39.38
CA ALA A 295 -2.96 6.86 -38.91
C ALA A 295 -3.44 7.39 -37.55
N LEU A 296 -2.53 7.54 -36.59
CA LEU A 296 -2.85 8.07 -35.26
C LEU A 296 -3.38 9.51 -35.33
N ARG A 297 -2.77 10.37 -36.16
CA ARG A 297 -3.25 11.74 -36.39
C ARG A 297 -4.69 11.73 -36.90
N ARG A 298 -4.99 10.92 -37.91
CA ARG A 298 -6.37 10.80 -38.46
C ARG A 298 -7.38 10.31 -37.43
N ALA A 299 -7.00 9.35 -36.58
CA ALA A 299 -7.86 8.87 -35.50
C ALA A 299 -8.15 9.98 -34.48
N MET A 300 -7.15 10.77 -34.10
CA MET A 300 -7.31 11.90 -33.19
C MET A 300 -8.15 13.03 -33.80
N ASP A 301 -7.96 13.34 -35.08
CA ASP A 301 -8.76 14.34 -35.79
C ASP A 301 -10.23 13.91 -35.96
N ALA A 302 -10.47 12.60 -36.14
CA ALA A 302 -11.82 12.04 -36.19
C ALA A 302 -12.50 12.08 -34.81
N ALA A 303 -11.76 11.77 -33.74
CA ALA A 303 -12.27 11.82 -32.37
C ALA A 303 -12.66 13.22 -31.90
N SER A 304 -12.05 14.27 -32.46
CA SER A 304 -12.38 15.66 -32.15
C SER A 304 -13.56 16.22 -32.96
N ASP A 305 -14.19 15.41 -33.82
CA ASP A 305 -15.23 15.82 -34.78
C ASP A 305 -14.84 17.07 -35.60
N GLY A 306 -13.55 17.17 -35.95
CA GLY A 306 -12.99 18.31 -36.69
C GLY A 306 -12.82 19.59 -35.86
N GLN A 307 -13.14 19.59 -34.57
CA GLN A 307 -12.82 20.69 -33.67
C GLN A 307 -11.32 20.72 -33.37
N ARG A 308 -10.72 21.92 -33.30
CA ARG A 308 -9.28 22.10 -33.02
C ARG A 308 -8.91 21.96 -31.53
N GLU A 309 -9.83 21.45 -30.72
CA GLU A 309 -9.63 21.27 -29.30
C GLU A 309 -8.75 20.04 -29.03
N ARG A 310 -7.84 20.19 -28.08
CA ARG A 310 -6.88 19.15 -27.73
C ARG A 310 -7.46 18.29 -26.60
N PRO A 311 -7.29 16.95 -26.66
CA PRO A 311 -7.70 16.11 -25.55
C PRO A 311 -6.80 16.34 -24.34
N ASP A 312 -7.37 16.20 -23.14
CA ASP A 312 -6.60 15.98 -21.92
C ASP A 312 -6.38 14.49 -21.68
N VAL A 313 -5.45 14.14 -20.79
CA VAL A 313 -5.27 12.77 -20.31
C VAL A 313 -6.15 12.59 -19.08
N ALA A 314 -7.32 12.01 -19.29
CA ALA A 314 -8.26 11.70 -18.21
C ALA A 314 -7.70 10.62 -17.28
N ASP A 315 -7.00 9.64 -17.86
CA ASP A 315 -6.27 8.63 -17.10
C ASP A 315 -5.13 8.04 -17.92
N LEU A 316 -4.16 7.45 -17.24
CA LEU A 316 -3.06 6.71 -17.83
C LEU A 316 -2.87 5.42 -17.03
N LEU A 317 -3.58 4.37 -17.45
CA LEU A 317 -3.50 3.03 -16.88
C LEU A 317 -2.27 2.34 -17.44
N VAL A 318 -1.39 1.83 -16.59
CA VAL A 318 -0.10 1.31 -17.02
C VAL A 318 0.03 -0.16 -16.65
N GLY A 319 0.18 -1.01 -17.66
CA GLY A 319 0.46 -2.44 -17.54
C GLY A 319 1.94 -2.78 -17.70
N THR A 320 2.28 -4.06 -17.59
CA THR A 320 3.67 -4.56 -17.58
C THR A 320 4.43 -4.36 -18.89
N ALA A 321 3.74 -4.42 -20.03
CA ALA A 321 4.30 -4.21 -21.37
C ALA A 321 3.57 -3.13 -22.17
N HIS A 322 2.61 -2.45 -21.55
CA HIS A 322 1.75 -1.49 -22.25
C HIS A 322 1.29 -0.32 -21.38
N VAL A 323 0.90 0.78 -22.01
CA VAL A 323 0.21 1.92 -21.41
C VAL A 323 -1.14 2.06 -22.10
N LEU A 324 -2.24 2.07 -21.36
CA LEU A 324 -3.54 2.52 -21.84
C LEU A 324 -3.75 3.99 -21.42
N ALA A 325 -3.73 4.89 -22.39
CA ALA A 325 -4.05 6.30 -22.18
C ALA A 325 -5.53 6.55 -22.52
N LEU A 326 -6.26 7.20 -21.61
CA LEU A 326 -7.62 7.68 -21.87
C LEU A 326 -7.54 9.17 -22.25
N LEU A 327 -7.75 9.46 -23.52
CA LEU A 327 -7.75 10.82 -24.07
C LEU A 327 -9.17 11.36 -24.09
N GLU A 328 -9.45 12.41 -23.32
CA GLU A 328 -10.80 12.99 -23.19
C GLU A 328 -10.86 14.39 -23.80
N TRP A 329 -11.84 14.60 -24.66
CA TRP A 329 -12.16 15.92 -25.22
C TRP A 329 -13.17 16.67 -24.35
N PRO A 330 -13.27 18.01 -24.48
CA PRO A 330 -14.16 18.82 -23.64
C PRO A 330 -15.65 18.46 -23.73
N ASP A 331 -16.07 17.85 -24.84
CA ASP A 331 -17.41 17.31 -25.06
C ASP A 331 -17.69 16.00 -24.30
N GLY A 332 -16.67 15.42 -23.65
CA GLY A 332 -16.72 14.17 -22.91
C GLY A 332 -16.44 12.92 -23.75
N THR A 333 -16.08 13.07 -25.03
CA THR A 333 -15.64 11.98 -25.91
C THR A 333 -14.30 11.45 -25.38
N THR A 334 -14.23 10.14 -25.13
CA THR A 334 -13.00 9.49 -24.64
C THR A 334 -12.47 8.50 -25.67
N MET A 335 -11.21 8.65 -26.07
CA MET A 335 -10.49 7.70 -26.93
C MET A 335 -9.46 6.92 -26.10
N PRO A 336 -9.64 5.61 -25.90
CA PRO A 336 -8.63 4.76 -25.29
C PRO A 336 -7.53 4.42 -26.32
N LEU A 337 -6.28 4.66 -25.94
CA LEU A 337 -5.09 4.36 -26.73
C LEU A 337 -4.18 3.40 -25.96
N LEU A 338 -4.11 2.16 -26.42
CA LEU A 338 -3.20 1.15 -25.88
C LEU A 338 -1.85 1.23 -26.61
N ILE A 339 -0.75 1.33 -25.86
CA ILE A 339 0.61 1.55 -26.34
C ILE A 339 1.49 0.42 -25.83
N GLY A 340 1.96 -0.47 -26.69
CA GLY A 340 2.88 -1.55 -26.35
C GLY A 340 4.34 -1.13 -26.46
N PHE A 341 5.17 -1.60 -25.54
CA PHE A 341 6.59 -1.27 -25.48
C PHE A 341 7.48 -2.50 -25.59
N ASP A 342 8.65 -2.30 -26.20
CA ASP A 342 9.77 -3.22 -26.18
C ASP A 342 11.08 -2.42 -26.07
N GLU A 343 11.99 -2.83 -25.18
CA GLU A 343 13.28 -2.16 -24.90
C GLU A 343 13.23 -0.61 -24.77
N GLY A 344 12.12 -0.07 -24.27
CA GLY A 344 11.93 1.38 -24.09
C GLY A 344 11.42 2.13 -25.33
N ARG A 345 11.06 1.43 -26.40
CA ARG A 345 10.47 1.97 -27.64
C ARG A 345 9.01 1.58 -27.76
N VAL A 346 8.22 2.42 -28.43
CA VAL A 346 6.84 2.07 -28.80
C VAL A 346 6.87 1.14 -30.01
N VAL A 347 6.33 -0.08 -29.84
CA VAL A 347 6.30 -1.11 -30.89
C VAL A 347 4.90 -1.51 -31.32
N ALA A 348 3.88 -1.20 -30.50
CA ALA A 348 2.50 -1.44 -30.85
C ALA A 348 1.60 -0.29 -30.40
N LEU A 349 0.57 0.00 -31.19
CA LEU A 349 -0.51 0.91 -30.86
C LEU A 349 -1.84 0.24 -31.20
N HIS A 350 -2.83 0.40 -30.34
CA HIS A 350 -4.20 0.01 -30.64
C HIS A 350 -5.13 1.14 -30.22
N VAL A 351 -5.83 1.69 -31.21
CA VAL A 351 -6.89 2.67 -31.00
C VAL A 351 -8.17 1.89 -30.77
N GLN A 352 -8.74 2.02 -29.57
CA GLN A 352 -9.98 1.35 -29.21
C GLN A 352 -11.19 2.22 -29.61
N PRO A 353 -12.40 1.62 -29.71
CA PRO A 353 -13.62 2.36 -30.00
C PRO A 353 -13.80 3.54 -29.05
N LEU A 354 -14.33 4.65 -29.59
CA LEU A 354 -14.67 5.82 -28.80
C LEU A 354 -15.72 5.47 -27.74
N MET A 355 -15.53 6.01 -26.54
CA MET A 355 -16.40 5.77 -25.40
C MET A 355 -17.04 7.08 -24.95
N SER A 356 -18.30 7.01 -24.53
CA SER A 356 -18.89 8.10 -23.76
C SER A 356 -18.40 8.02 -22.31
N ARG A 357 -18.36 9.16 -21.60
CA ARG A 357 -17.97 9.21 -20.18
C ARG A 357 -18.74 8.24 -19.27
N ARG A 358 -19.94 7.78 -19.69
CA ARG A 358 -20.79 6.82 -18.97
C ARG A 358 -20.40 5.36 -19.14
N ASP A 359 -19.62 5.04 -20.19
CA ASP A 359 -19.26 3.66 -20.53
C ASP A 359 -17.88 3.25 -19.99
N ARG A 360 -17.22 4.14 -19.22
CA ARG A 360 -15.91 3.86 -18.65
C ARG A 360 -15.95 2.55 -17.85
N PRO A 361 -15.02 1.61 -18.09
CA PRO A 361 -14.89 0.45 -17.23
C PRO A 361 -14.54 0.97 -15.83
N VAL A 362 -15.42 0.69 -14.87
CA VAL A 362 -15.06 0.76 -13.46
C VAL A 362 -14.01 -0.31 -13.27
N ALA A 363 -12.78 0.10 -12.99
CA ALA A 363 -11.71 -0.84 -12.69
C ALA A 363 -12.02 -1.52 -11.35
N ASP A 364 -12.47 -2.77 -11.43
CA ASP A 364 -12.37 -3.75 -10.34
C ASP A 364 -10.91 -4.16 -10.12
#